data_AF-A0A382FV31-F1
#
_entry.id   AF-A0A382FV31-F1
#
_cell.length_a   1.000
_cell.length_b   1.000
_cell.length_c   1.000
_cell.angle_alpha   90.00
_cell.angle_beta   90.00
_cell.angle_gamma   90.00
#
_symmetry.space_group_name_H-M   'P 1'
#
loop_
_entity.id
_entity.type
_entity.pdbx_description
1 polymer ?
#
loop_
_entity_poly.entity_id
_entity_poly.type
_entity_poly.pdbx_seq_one_letter_code
_entity_poly.pdbx_strand_id
1 'polypeptide(L)'
;MIRYISLLLFIGLAWGQDEYNINHIVEQDSVYKKKFSDEIVNGKVYQMTDDMKVPLGKMKNGKKEGMWTEWHPNKRKLEETYKHGMLDGSV
;
A
#
# COMPACT_ATOMS: atom_id res chain seq x y z
N MET A 1 2.41 -18.09 -44.07
CA MET A 1 1.56 -17.17 -43.27
C MET A 1 1.95 -17.32 -41.80
N ILE A 2 2.76 -16.39 -41.29
CA ILE A 2 3.27 -16.44 -39.91
C ILE A 2 2.22 -15.77 -39.01
N ARG A 3 1.59 -16.54 -38.12
CA ARG A 3 0.61 -16.06 -37.14
C ARG A 3 1.36 -15.38 -35.98
N TYR A 4 1.46 -14.06 -36.00
CA TYR A 4 2.00 -13.25 -34.91
C TYR A 4 1.00 -13.11 -33.75
N ILE A 5 0.63 -14.20 -33.10
CA ILE A 5 -0.24 -14.19 -31.92
C ILE A 5 0.45 -14.94 -30.79
N SER A 6 1.49 -14.35 -30.18
CA SER A 6 2.06 -14.86 -28.91
C SER A 6 2.91 -13.84 -28.13
N LEU A 7 2.85 -12.53 -28.41
CA LEU A 7 3.73 -11.53 -27.76
C LEU A 7 2.98 -10.33 -27.17
N LEU A 8 1.84 -10.57 -26.51
CA LEU A 8 1.11 -9.55 -25.73
C LEU A 8 0.90 -9.97 -24.26
N LEU A 9 1.84 -10.70 -23.67
CA LEU A 9 1.71 -11.21 -22.28
C LEU A 9 2.54 -10.45 -21.23
N PHE A 10 3.25 -9.38 -21.61
CA PHE A 10 4.18 -8.71 -20.68
C PHE A 10 3.99 -7.20 -20.49
N ILE A 11 3.10 -6.54 -21.22
CA ILE A 11 2.91 -5.07 -21.08
C ILE A 11 2.30 -4.70 -19.71
N GLY A 12 1.47 -5.58 -19.13
CA GLY A 12 0.82 -5.33 -17.83
C GLY A 12 1.74 -5.44 -16.61
N LEU A 13 2.93 -6.04 -16.72
CA LEU A 13 3.89 -6.16 -15.62
C LEU A 13 4.73 -4.89 -15.40
N ALA A 14 4.68 -3.94 -16.35
CA ALA A 14 5.42 -2.68 -16.28
C ALA A 14 4.65 -1.56 -15.55
N TRP A 15 3.39 -1.77 -15.19
CA TRP A 15 2.64 -0.81 -14.39
C TRP A 15 3.12 -0.90 -12.93
N GLY A 16 4.01 0.03 -12.56
CA GLY A 16 4.47 0.20 -11.20
C GLY A 16 3.28 0.34 -10.24
N GLN A 17 3.40 -0.25 -9.05
CA GLN A 17 2.38 -0.09 -8.01
C GLN A 17 2.37 1.36 -7.53
N ASP A 18 1.17 1.94 -7.38
CA ASP A 18 1.01 3.28 -6.83
C ASP A 18 1.60 3.36 -5.42
N GLU A 19 2.18 4.53 -5.08
CA GLU A 19 2.78 4.78 -3.77
C GLU A 19 2.18 6.02 -3.11
N TYR A 20 1.82 5.90 -1.83
CA TYR A 20 1.05 6.91 -1.10
C TYR A 20 1.79 7.31 0.17
N ASN A 21 1.89 8.61 0.44
CA ASN A 21 2.36 9.11 1.72
C ASN A 21 1.25 8.96 2.77
N ILE A 22 1.56 8.35 3.91
CA ILE A 22 0.61 8.12 5.03
C ILE A 22 -0.08 9.41 5.48
N ASN A 23 0.59 10.57 5.39
CA ASN A 23 0.04 11.86 5.80
C ASN A 23 -0.96 12.45 4.78
N HIS A 24 -1.01 11.89 3.57
CA HIS A 24 -1.89 12.33 2.47
C HIS A 24 -3.07 11.39 2.25
N ILE A 25 -3.25 10.40 3.13
CA ILE A 25 -4.41 9.51 3.13
C ILE A 25 -5.20 9.70 4.42
N VAL A 26 -6.50 9.41 4.37
CA VAL A 26 -7.43 9.52 5.49
C VAL A 26 -8.36 8.32 5.48
N GLU A 27 -8.70 7.81 6.66
CA GLU A 27 -9.71 6.77 6.79
C GLU A 27 -11.10 7.39 6.81
N GLN A 28 -11.96 6.94 5.91
CA GLN A 28 -13.37 7.32 5.83
C GLN A 28 -14.19 6.07 5.54
N ASP A 29 -15.27 5.85 6.29
CA ASP A 29 -16.16 4.68 6.11
C ASP A 29 -15.41 3.34 6.09
N SER A 30 -14.41 3.19 6.99
CA SER A 30 -13.51 2.02 7.09
C SER A 30 -12.62 1.76 5.86
N VAL A 31 -12.42 2.77 5.02
CA VAL A 31 -11.59 2.70 3.81
C VAL A 31 -10.64 3.89 3.77
N TYR A 32 -9.37 3.64 3.52
CA TYR A 32 -8.38 4.68 3.29
C TYR A 32 -8.53 5.27 1.88
N LYS A 33 -8.68 6.59 1.81
CA LYS A 33 -8.73 7.39 0.59
C LYS A 33 -7.66 8.48 0.61
N LYS A 34 -7.33 9.06 -0.54
CA LYS A 34 -6.51 10.29 -0.58
C LYS A 34 -7.26 11.44 0.10
N LYS A 35 -6.56 12.27 0.88
CA LYS A 35 -7.16 13.36 1.68
C LYS A 35 -8.00 14.36 0.87
N PHE A 36 -7.67 14.55 -0.41
CA PHE A 36 -8.30 15.53 -1.30
C PHE A 36 -8.86 14.90 -2.58
N SER A 37 -9.19 13.60 -2.56
CA SER A 37 -9.73 12.86 -3.71
C SER A 37 -10.53 11.65 -3.23
N ASP A 38 -11.55 11.24 -3.97
CA ASP A 38 -12.29 10.00 -3.71
C ASP A 38 -11.52 8.72 -4.09
N GLU A 39 -10.27 8.87 -4.53
CA GLU A 39 -9.39 7.76 -4.85
C GLU A 39 -9.12 6.89 -3.62
N ILE A 40 -9.59 5.64 -3.72
CA ILE A 40 -9.34 4.58 -2.74
C ILE A 40 -7.88 4.14 -2.85
N VAL A 41 -7.18 4.11 -1.73
CA VAL A 41 -5.75 3.78 -1.70
C VAL A 41 -5.54 2.31 -2.06
N ASN A 42 -4.77 2.06 -3.13
CA ASN A 42 -4.45 0.72 -3.57
C ASN A 42 -2.99 0.68 -4.06
N GLY A 43 -2.08 0.25 -3.19
CA GLY A 43 -0.65 0.33 -3.46
C GLY A 43 0.19 0.41 -2.19
N LYS A 44 1.46 0.77 -2.34
CA LYS A 44 2.38 0.85 -1.21
C LYS A 44 2.16 2.15 -0.43
N VAL A 45 2.29 2.08 0.88
CA VAL A 45 2.21 3.25 1.75
C VAL A 45 3.57 3.46 2.41
N TYR A 46 3.98 4.72 2.51
CA TYR A 46 5.25 5.12 3.10
C TYR A 46 5.06 6.35 3.99
N GLN A 47 6.02 6.58 4.87
CA GLN A 47 6.20 7.85 5.57
C GLN A 47 7.50 8.50 5.13
N MET A 48 7.58 9.83 5.22
CA MET A 48 8.85 10.54 5.16
C MET A 48 9.37 10.68 6.60
N THR A 49 10.62 10.32 6.82
CA THR A 49 11.33 10.52 8.08
C THR A 49 12.62 11.24 7.75
N ASP A 50 12.77 12.47 8.27
CA ASP A 50 13.73 13.44 7.75
C ASP A 50 13.56 13.56 6.22
N ASP A 51 14.61 13.28 5.45
CA ASP A 51 14.57 13.27 3.98
C ASP A 51 14.47 11.85 3.38
N MET A 52 14.21 10.84 4.21
CA MET A 52 14.16 9.44 3.80
C MET A 52 12.74 8.92 3.66
N LYS A 53 12.48 8.20 2.56
CA LYS A 53 11.24 7.47 2.31
C LYS A 53 11.28 6.13 3.03
N VAL A 54 10.46 5.96 4.05
CA VAL A 54 10.36 4.72 4.84
C VAL A 54 9.08 3.97 4.46
N PRO A 55 9.16 2.77 3.87
CA PRO A 55 7.97 1.98 3.54
C PRO A 55 7.29 1.49 4.82
N LEU A 56 5.96 1.59 4.87
CA LEU A 56 5.15 1.12 6.00
C LEU A 56 4.44 -0.19 5.68
N GLY A 57 3.92 -0.35 4.47
CA GLY A 57 3.20 -1.56 4.08
C GLY A 57 2.44 -1.38 2.78
N LYS A 58 1.49 -2.27 2.51
CA LYS A 58 0.64 -2.21 1.32
C LYS A 58 -0.83 -2.10 1.70
N MET A 59 -1.58 -1.32 0.93
CA MET A 59 -3.03 -1.30 0.96
C MET A 59 -3.61 -1.95 -0.29
N LYS A 60 -4.76 -2.58 -0.11
CA LYS A 60 -5.60 -3.13 -1.18
C LYS A 60 -7.04 -2.70 -0.92
N ASN A 61 -7.66 -2.02 -1.88
CA ASN A 61 -9.03 -1.51 -1.76
C ASN A 61 -9.23 -0.66 -0.48
N GLY A 62 -8.24 0.19 -0.16
CA GLY A 62 -8.23 1.07 1.00
C GLY A 62 -8.16 0.36 2.33
N LYS A 63 -7.67 -0.89 2.38
CA LYS A 63 -7.44 -1.63 3.62
C LYS A 63 -6.00 -2.12 3.69
N LYS A 64 -5.42 -2.19 4.88
CA LYS A 64 -4.08 -2.77 5.10
C LYS A 64 -4.06 -4.24 4.67
N GLU A 65 -3.00 -4.63 3.98
CA GLU A 65 -2.79 -5.97 3.44
C GLU A 65 -1.30 -6.37 3.61
N GLY A 66 -1.07 -7.58 4.12
CA GLY A 66 0.25 -8.12 4.39
C GLY A 66 0.94 -7.48 5.59
N MET A 67 2.27 -7.56 5.61
CA MET A 67 3.09 -7.02 6.69
C MET A 67 3.07 -5.48 6.69
N TRP A 68 2.82 -4.91 7.85
CA TRP A 68 2.86 -3.49 8.14
C TRP A 68 3.82 -3.19 9.26
N THR A 69 4.57 -2.11 9.11
CA THR A 69 5.36 -1.49 10.17
C THR A 69 4.59 -0.31 10.74
N GLU A 70 4.37 -0.32 12.05
CA GLU A 70 3.76 0.77 12.79
C GLU A 70 4.74 1.35 13.81
N TRP A 71 4.78 2.67 13.90
CA TRP A 71 5.64 3.39 14.83
C TRP A 71 4.79 3.99 15.95
N HIS A 72 4.97 3.52 17.18
CA HIS A 72 4.29 4.09 18.33
C HIS A 72 5.03 5.31 18.89
N PRO A 73 4.33 6.21 19.63
CA PRO A 73 4.90 7.45 20.18
C PRO A 73 6.18 7.26 21.02
N ASN A 74 6.38 6.08 21.58
CA ASN A 74 7.56 5.70 22.35
C ASN A 74 8.73 5.18 21.48
N LYS A 75 8.73 5.45 20.17
CA LYS A 75 9.72 4.93 19.19
C LYS A 75 9.73 3.40 19.08
N ARG A 76 8.71 2.72 19.60
CA ARG A 76 8.59 1.28 19.42
C ARG A 76 8.08 1.00 18.02
N LYS A 77 8.85 0.20 17.29
CA LYS A 77 8.44 -0.40 16.01
C LYS A 77 7.64 -1.66 16.31
N LEU A 78 6.48 -1.79 15.67
CA LEU A 78 5.66 -3.00 15.67
C LEU A 78 5.52 -3.48 14.22
N GLU A 79 5.73 -4.78 14.02
CA GLU A 79 5.50 -5.44 12.74
C GLU A 79 4.28 -6.35 12.90
N GLU A 80 3.27 -6.10 12.10
CA GLU A 80 1.96 -6.75 12.20
C GLU A 80 1.51 -7.21 10.82
N THR A 81 0.87 -8.37 10.73
CA THR A 81 0.31 -8.85 9.47
C THR A 81 -1.17 -8.53 9.41
N TYR A 82 -1.61 -7.94 8.29
CA TYR A 82 -2.99 -7.58 8.05
C TYR A 82 -3.58 -8.37 6.87
N LYS A 83 -4.86 -8.71 6.97
CA LYS A 83 -5.62 -9.33 5.88
C LYS A 83 -7.00 -8.70 5.81
N HIS A 84 -7.34 -8.12 4.66
CA HIS A 84 -8.58 -7.35 4.48
C HIS A 84 -8.79 -6.26 5.55
N GLY A 85 -7.70 -5.61 5.99
CA GLY A 85 -7.71 -4.57 7.01
C GLY A 85 -7.85 -5.06 8.46
N MET A 86 -7.92 -6.38 8.69
CA MET A 86 -7.94 -6.96 10.03
C MET A 86 -6.55 -7.49 10.39
N LEU A 87 -6.17 -7.38 11.66
CA LEU A 87 -4.94 -7.99 12.17
C LEU A 87 -5.05 -9.52 12.04
N ASP A 88 -4.19 -10.11 11.21
CA ASP A 88 -4.09 -11.56 10.94
C ASP A 88 -3.03 -12.24 11.82
N GLY A 89 -2.59 -11.53 12.87
CA GLY A 89 -1.57 -11.96 13.82
C GLY A 89 -0.23 -11.24 13.65
N SER A 90 0.48 -11.15 14.77
CA SER A 90 1.87 -10.72 14.87
C SER A 90 2.77 -11.97 14.79
N VAL A 91 3.94 -11.86 14.17
CA VAL A 91 5.00 -12.87 14.36
C VAL A 91 5.60 -12.70 15.75
#